data_AF-Q7U6M3-F1
#
_entry.id   AF-Q7U6M3-F1
#
_cell.length_a   1.000
_cell.length_b   1.000
_cell.length_c   1.000
_cell.angle_alpha   90.00
_cell.angle_beta   90.00
_cell.angle_gamma   90.00
#
_symmetry.space_group_name_H-M   'P 1'
#
loop_
_entity.id
_entity.type
_entity.pdbx_description
1 polymer ?
#
loop_
_entity_poly.entity_id
_entity_poly.type
_entity_poly.pdbx_seq_one_letter_code
_entity_poly.pdbx_strand_id
1 'polypeptide(L)'
;MTHLRLAIAGDLHGAWGAEDERLLNQLRPDAVLFVGDLSDGDLRLTRRIRSLPHPKAVILGNHDRGRDRSGGVLRQQLTLLDGVHCAWQRLRLDPLPLSIVGGRPCSSGGGFQLSKAVEAVYGPVSLEESAQRIATAAAEVPADQPLVVMAHCGPTGLGSDPASPCGRDWKIPALDWGDQDLALAIDRIARHRVPDLVVFGHMHHQLKRGSGLRQSLLRDRRGTAYLNAACVPRSGRDTGNKLLLHLSWAEFEGPALTHLSHRWYQPDGQLMHEELLPQQEPLAC
;
A
#
# COMPACT_ATOMS: atom_id res chain seq x y z
N MET A 1 -26.44 -3.58 2.61
CA MET A 1 -25.04 -3.75 3.03
C MET A 1 -24.24 -2.61 2.43
N THR A 2 -23.23 -2.08 3.12
CA THR A 2 -22.39 -0.98 2.60
C THR A 2 -21.41 -1.51 1.57
N HIS A 3 -21.38 -0.88 0.40
CA HIS A 3 -20.40 -1.17 -0.65
C HIS A 3 -19.29 -0.12 -0.59
N LEU A 4 -18.03 -0.55 -0.57
CA LEU A 4 -16.87 0.34 -0.52
C LEU A 4 -15.97 0.09 -1.72
N ARG A 5 -15.49 1.17 -2.36
CA ARG A 5 -14.56 1.13 -3.49
C ARG A 5 -13.32 1.94 -3.16
N LEU A 6 -12.18 1.26 -3.12
CA LEU A 6 -10.89 1.85 -2.75
C LEU A 6 -10.02 1.99 -4.00
N ALA A 7 -9.60 3.22 -4.29
CA ALA A 7 -8.52 3.47 -5.24
C ALA A 7 -7.18 3.43 -4.49
N ILE A 8 -6.18 2.76 -5.05
CA ILE A 8 -4.91 2.51 -4.38
C ILE A 8 -3.77 2.88 -5.32
N ALA A 9 -2.88 3.77 -4.87
CA ALA A 9 -1.73 4.23 -5.61
C ALA A 9 -0.45 4.04 -4.77
N GLY A 10 0.44 3.15 -5.21
CA GLY A 10 1.76 2.94 -4.60
C GLY A 10 2.87 3.53 -5.45
N ASP A 11 4.01 3.80 -4.82
CA ASP A 11 5.29 4.14 -5.46
C ASP A 11 5.15 5.23 -6.53
N LEU A 12 4.61 6.38 -6.13
CA LEU A 12 4.31 7.46 -7.07
C LEU A 12 5.58 8.02 -7.72
N HIS A 13 6.69 8.14 -6.98
CA HIS A 13 7.96 8.71 -7.45
C HIS A 13 7.78 10.06 -8.19
N GLY A 14 6.90 10.91 -7.67
CA GLY A 14 6.53 12.20 -8.26
C GLY A 14 5.53 12.14 -9.42
N ALA A 15 5.17 10.95 -9.91
CA ALA A 15 4.24 10.72 -11.03
C ALA A 15 2.77 10.76 -10.60
N TRP A 16 2.36 11.91 -10.03
CA TRP A 16 0.99 12.21 -9.65
C TRP A 16 0.61 13.65 -10.02
N GLY A 17 -0.46 13.80 -10.80
CA GLY A 17 -0.78 15.04 -11.48
C GLY A 17 -2.26 15.42 -11.52
N ALA A 18 -2.57 16.43 -12.34
CA ALA A 18 -3.95 16.92 -12.51
C ALA A 18 -4.83 15.88 -13.20
N GLU A 19 -4.24 15.06 -14.07
CA GLU A 19 -4.96 13.98 -14.74
C GLU A 19 -5.33 12.84 -13.78
N ASP A 20 -4.51 12.54 -12.76
CA ASP A 20 -4.88 11.60 -11.70
C ASP A 20 -6.04 12.13 -10.85
N GLU A 21 -6.01 13.42 -10.52
CA GLU A 21 -7.08 14.07 -9.78
C GLU A 21 -8.38 14.13 -10.56
N ARG A 22 -8.29 14.43 -11.86
CA ARG A 22 -9.41 14.37 -12.79
C ARG A 22 -9.98 12.95 -12.85
N LEU A 23 -9.12 11.94 -12.98
CA LEU A 23 -9.53 10.54 -12.98
C LEU A 23 -10.27 10.18 -11.69
N LEU A 24 -9.72 10.51 -10.51
CA LEU A 24 -10.39 10.27 -9.23
C LEU A 24 -11.77 10.93 -9.16
N ASN A 25 -11.91 12.16 -9.68
CA ASN A 25 -13.20 12.86 -9.71
C ASN A 25 -14.23 12.17 -10.62
N GLN A 26 -13.78 11.48 -11.69
CA GLN A 26 -14.65 10.68 -12.56
C GLN A 26 -15.05 9.36 -11.88
N LEU A 27 -14.06 8.64 -11.32
CA LEU A 27 -14.28 7.33 -10.69
C LEU A 27 -15.08 7.41 -9.39
N ARG A 28 -14.93 8.51 -8.64
CA ARG A 28 -15.52 8.76 -7.32
C ARG A 28 -15.36 7.56 -6.38
N PRO A 29 -14.12 7.10 -6.12
CA PRO A 29 -13.91 6.06 -5.11
C PRO A 29 -14.32 6.57 -3.73
N ASP A 30 -14.72 5.66 -2.85
CA ASP A 30 -15.10 6.00 -1.48
C ASP A 30 -13.88 6.46 -0.67
N ALA A 31 -12.72 5.84 -0.90
CA ALA A 31 -11.45 6.27 -0.32
C ALA A 31 -10.26 6.04 -1.26
N VAL A 32 -9.16 6.75 -0.99
CA VAL A 32 -7.88 6.63 -1.71
C VAL A 32 -6.75 6.24 -0.76
N LEU A 33 -6.00 5.18 -1.08
CA LEU A 33 -4.85 4.73 -0.29
C LEU A 33 -3.55 5.07 -1.03
N PHE A 34 -2.63 5.76 -0.35
CA PHE A 34 -1.31 6.12 -0.88
C PHE A 34 -0.21 5.32 -0.17
N VAL A 35 0.50 4.48 -0.93
CA VAL A 35 1.33 3.38 -0.42
C VAL A 35 2.83 3.68 -0.51
N GLY A 36 3.24 4.82 0.02
CA GLY A 36 4.63 5.25 0.13
C GLY A 36 5.32 5.61 -1.17
N ASP A 37 6.58 6.02 -1.03
CA ASP A 37 7.44 6.52 -2.11
C ASP A 37 6.72 7.57 -2.96
N LEU A 38 6.20 8.59 -2.28
CA LEU A 38 5.45 9.66 -2.89
C LEU A 38 6.35 10.47 -3.83
N SER A 39 7.42 11.07 -3.32
CA SER A 39 8.27 11.98 -4.12
C SER A 39 9.62 12.33 -3.49
N ASP A 40 10.37 11.35 -2.97
CA ASP A 40 11.73 11.57 -2.41
C ASP A 40 11.84 12.65 -1.32
N GLY A 41 10.76 12.90 -0.57
CA GLY A 41 10.66 13.94 0.45
C GLY A 41 10.27 15.33 -0.07
N ASP A 42 9.87 15.47 -1.34
CA ASP A 42 9.27 16.71 -1.84
C ASP A 42 7.89 16.94 -1.22
N LEU A 43 7.79 18.03 -0.46
CA LEU A 43 6.55 18.44 0.20
C LEU A 43 5.47 18.90 -0.76
N ARG A 44 5.78 19.24 -2.02
CA ARG A 44 4.76 19.68 -3.00
C ARG A 44 3.73 18.60 -3.26
N LEU A 45 4.18 17.37 -3.53
CA LEU A 45 3.25 16.27 -3.75
C LEU A 45 2.52 15.89 -2.46
N THR A 46 3.21 15.92 -1.31
CA THR A 46 2.58 15.70 0.00
C THR A 46 1.41 16.67 0.24
N ARG A 47 1.60 17.96 -0.04
CA ARG A 47 0.53 18.98 0.06
C ARG A 47 -0.60 18.70 -0.92
N ARG A 48 -0.27 18.32 -2.15
CA ARG A 48 -1.24 18.00 -3.20
C ARG A 48 -2.13 16.82 -2.81
N ILE A 49 -1.53 15.72 -2.33
CA ILE A 49 -2.25 14.56 -1.79
C ILE A 49 -3.13 14.98 -0.61
N ARG A 50 -2.59 15.79 0.31
CA ARG A 50 -3.35 16.27 1.47
C ARG A 50 -4.59 17.05 1.05
N SER A 51 -4.49 17.89 0.02
CA SER A 51 -5.60 18.73 -0.47
C SER A 51 -6.72 17.98 -1.21
N LEU A 52 -6.56 16.70 -1.56
CA LEU A 52 -7.63 15.95 -2.21
C LEU A 52 -8.90 15.93 -1.34
N PRO A 53 -10.11 16.04 -1.91
CA PRO A 53 -11.34 16.03 -1.11
C PRO A 53 -11.72 14.63 -0.60
N HIS A 54 -11.17 13.58 -1.22
CA HIS A 54 -11.49 12.19 -0.90
C HIS A 54 -10.99 11.78 0.50
N PRO A 55 -11.77 10.96 1.25
CA PRO A 55 -11.24 10.20 2.37
C PRO A 55 -9.98 9.45 1.94
N LYS A 56 -8.92 9.49 2.76
CA LYS A 56 -7.64 8.92 2.36
C LYS A 56 -6.80 8.43 3.53
N ALA A 57 -5.97 7.45 3.25
CA ALA A 57 -4.90 7.02 4.14
C ALA A 57 -3.56 7.11 3.40
N VAL A 58 -2.51 7.46 4.12
CA VAL A 58 -1.14 7.57 3.61
C VAL A 58 -0.20 6.79 4.52
N ILE A 59 0.66 5.98 3.93
CA ILE A 59 1.87 5.47 4.59
C ILE A 59 3.07 6.00 3.82
N LEU A 60 4.12 6.45 4.51
CA LEU A 60 5.34 6.92 3.86
C LEU A 60 6.31 5.77 3.58
N GLY A 61 6.99 5.83 2.44
CA GLY A 61 7.99 4.86 1.99
C GLY A 61 9.44 5.29 2.26
N ASN A 62 10.41 4.45 1.90
CA ASN A 62 11.81 4.72 2.22
C ASN A 62 12.39 5.91 1.45
N HIS A 63 11.84 6.26 0.30
CA HIS A 63 12.26 7.45 -0.44
C HIS A 63 11.72 8.73 0.21
N ASP A 64 10.57 8.68 0.89
CA ASP A 64 9.91 9.87 1.42
C ASP A 64 10.71 10.58 2.52
N ARG A 65 11.55 9.88 3.28
CA ARG A 65 12.48 10.55 4.22
C ARG A 65 13.55 11.40 3.52
N GLY A 66 13.66 11.32 2.20
CA GLY A 66 14.72 11.93 1.41
C GLY A 66 16.11 11.49 1.89
N ARG A 67 17.08 12.39 1.72
CA ARG A 67 18.45 12.18 2.20
C ARG A 67 18.67 12.68 3.64
N ASP A 68 17.62 13.17 4.31
CA ASP A 68 17.70 13.78 5.63
C ASP A 68 17.71 12.73 6.74
N ARG A 69 18.87 12.55 7.39
CA ARG A 69 19.03 11.63 8.52
C ARG A 69 18.53 12.19 9.85
N SER A 70 18.30 13.49 9.95
CA SER A 70 17.83 14.15 11.18
C SER A 70 16.32 13.99 11.43
N GLY A 71 15.59 13.57 10.40
CA GLY A 71 14.13 13.40 10.44
C GLY A 71 13.35 14.72 10.33
N GLY A 72 13.98 15.84 10.00
CA GLY A 72 13.31 17.12 9.74
C GLY A 72 12.33 17.05 8.58
N VAL A 73 12.73 16.48 7.44
CA VAL A 73 11.86 16.25 6.26
C VAL A 73 10.70 15.34 6.61
N LEU A 74 10.97 14.28 7.37
CA LEU A 74 9.93 13.36 7.83
C LEU A 74 8.93 14.07 8.75
N ARG A 75 9.38 14.85 9.76
CA ARG A 75 8.50 15.64 10.63
C ARG A 75 7.61 16.60 9.85
N GLN A 76 8.16 17.28 8.84
CA GLN A 76 7.38 18.20 8.00
C GLN A 76 6.28 17.47 7.22
N GLN A 77 6.58 16.31 6.64
CA GLN A 77 5.56 15.50 5.96
C GLN A 77 4.50 14.99 6.93
N LEU A 78 4.89 14.50 8.12
CA LEU A 78 3.93 14.05 9.13
C LEU A 78 3.02 15.18 9.59
N THR A 79 3.55 16.40 9.72
CA THR A 79 2.75 17.59 10.04
C THR A 79 1.72 17.90 8.95
N LEU A 80 2.11 17.77 7.67
CA LEU A 80 1.19 17.99 6.55
C LEU A 80 0.14 16.87 6.43
N LEU A 81 0.52 15.64 6.75
CA LEU A 81 -0.32 14.44 6.68
C LEU A 81 -1.05 14.14 7.99
N ASP A 82 -1.11 15.12 8.90
CA ASP A 82 -1.83 14.96 10.16
C ASP A 82 -3.29 14.56 9.91
N GLY A 83 -3.74 13.57 10.68
CA GLY A 83 -5.06 12.94 10.55
C GLY A 83 -5.26 12.05 9.31
N VAL A 84 -4.25 11.84 8.46
CA VAL A 84 -4.35 10.91 7.30
C VAL A 84 -3.18 9.93 7.18
N HIS A 85 -2.09 10.13 7.92
CA HIS A 85 -0.99 9.17 7.97
C HIS A 85 -1.27 8.04 8.96
N CYS A 86 -1.12 6.77 8.56
CA CYS A 86 -1.62 5.63 9.34
C CYS A 86 -0.55 4.82 10.11
N ALA A 87 0.74 5.16 10.03
CA ALA A 87 1.82 4.34 10.57
C ALA A 87 1.63 3.93 12.04
N TRP A 88 1.77 2.63 12.32
CA TRP A 88 1.64 2.02 13.65
C TRP A 88 0.35 2.33 14.41
N GLN A 89 -0.72 2.71 13.71
CA GLN A 89 -2.00 3.04 14.32
C GLN A 89 -3.17 2.59 13.46
N ARG A 90 -4.37 2.63 14.05
CA ARG A 90 -5.63 2.51 13.33
C ARG A 90 -6.08 3.90 12.90
N LEU A 91 -6.16 4.12 11.60
CA LEU A 91 -6.72 5.32 11.02
C LEU A 91 -8.18 5.06 10.62
N ARG A 92 -9.12 5.79 11.21
CA ARG A 92 -10.54 5.74 10.84
C ARG A 92 -10.82 6.70 9.69
N LEU A 93 -11.60 6.26 8.70
CA LEU A 93 -12.01 7.09 7.55
C LEU A 93 -13.49 7.49 7.65
N ASP A 94 -13.87 8.09 8.79
CA ASP A 94 -15.25 8.50 9.03
C ASP A 94 -15.78 9.44 7.92
N PRO A 95 -17.07 9.36 7.54
CA PRO A 95 -18.10 8.47 8.09
C PRO A 95 -18.12 7.06 7.47
N LEU A 96 -17.12 6.68 6.67
CA LEU A 96 -17.06 5.36 6.06
C LEU A 96 -16.86 4.29 7.15
N PRO A 97 -17.52 3.13 7.05
CA PRO A 97 -17.24 1.97 7.91
C PRO A 97 -15.93 1.30 7.48
N LEU A 98 -14.82 2.06 7.53
CA LEU A 98 -13.51 1.65 7.08
C LEU A 98 -12.43 2.21 8.02
N SER A 99 -11.55 1.30 8.44
CA SER A 99 -10.34 1.63 9.19
C SER A 99 -9.12 1.04 8.48
N ILE A 100 -8.02 1.78 8.44
CA ILE A 100 -6.75 1.34 7.88
C ILE A 100 -5.75 1.15 9.01
N VAL A 101 -5.19 -0.05 9.12
CA VAL A 101 -4.12 -0.37 10.08
C VAL A 101 -2.78 -0.16 9.41
N GLY A 102 -1.99 0.80 9.88
CA GLY A 102 -0.68 1.06 9.28
C GLY A 102 0.45 0.22 9.86
N GLY A 103 1.31 -0.26 8.96
CA GLY A 103 2.60 -0.86 9.28
C GLY A 103 3.66 0.18 9.67
N ARG A 104 4.93 -0.27 9.64
CA ARG A 104 6.10 0.58 9.88
C ARG A 104 6.26 1.62 8.77
N PRO A 105 6.47 2.92 9.10
CA PRO A 105 6.72 3.94 8.10
C PRO A 105 8.17 3.88 7.59
N CYS A 106 8.36 4.31 6.35
CA CYS A 106 9.65 4.48 5.70
C CYS A 106 10.54 3.22 5.70
N SER A 107 9.93 2.04 5.69
CA SER A 107 10.66 0.78 5.58
C SER A 107 11.38 0.68 4.23
N SER A 108 12.60 0.15 4.24
CA SER A 108 13.36 -0.20 3.02
C SER A 108 13.27 -1.71 2.70
N GLY A 109 12.41 -2.45 3.40
CA GLY A 109 12.32 -3.89 3.31
C GLY A 109 13.55 -4.61 3.87
N GLY A 110 13.64 -5.92 3.61
CA GLY A 110 14.79 -6.75 3.96
C GLY A 110 14.88 -7.11 5.45
N GLY A 111 13.74 -7.33 6.11
CA GLY A 111 13.65 -7.69 7.52
C GLY A 111 13.25 -6.52 8.41
N PHE A 112 13.91 -6.35 9.57
CA PHE A 112 13.62 -5.26 10.50
C PHE A 112 14.78 -4.30 10.68
N GLN A 113 14.62 -3.06 10.20
CA GLN A 113 15.56 -1.98 10.47
C GLN A 113 14.84 -0.63 10.44
N LEU A 114 15.18 0.24 11.41
CA LEU A 114 14.78 1.64 11.36
C LEU A 114 15.87 2.48 10.69
N SER A 115 15.47 3.41 9.82
CA SER A 115 16.39 4.43 9.34
C SER A 115 16.69 5.45 10.44
N LYS A 116 17.83 6.15 10.35
CA LYS A 116 18.17 7.24 11.29
C LYS A 116 17.11 8.35 11.34
N ALA A 117 16.47 8.63 10.22
CA ALA A 117 15.37 9.59 10.15
C ALA A 117 14.16 9.12 10.97
N VAL A 118 13.79 7.83 10.86
CA VAL A 118 12.68 7.24 11.62
C VAL A 118 13.01 7.19 13.12
N GLU A 119 14.22 6.75 13.50
CA GLU A 119 14.68 6.75 14.90
C GLU A 119 14.66 8.18 15.50
N ALA A 120 15.03 9.20 14.73
CA ALA A 120 15.05 10.59 15.20
C ALA A 120 13.65 11.21 15.41
N VAL A 121 12.61 10.63 14.81
CA VAL A 121 11.23 11.11 14.90
C VAL A 121 10.40 10.29 15.87
N TYR A 122 10.51 8.96 15.80
CA TYR A 122 9.69 8.04 16.59
C TYR A 122 10.42 7.46 17.81
N GLY A 123 11.71 7.73 17.94
CA GLY A 123 12.57 7.05 18.91
C GLY A 123 12.95 5.63 18.45
N PRO A 124 13.71 4.90 19.29
CA PRO A 124 13.95 3.49 19.05
C PRO A 124 12.62 2.72 19.13
N VAL A 125 12.40 1.81 18.18
CA VAL A 125 11.31 0.84 18.19
C VAL A 125 11.91 -0.51 17.80
N SER A 126 11.73 -1.50 18.66
CA SER A 126 12.15 -2.88 18.39
C SER A 126 11.21 -3.58 17.41
N LEU A 127 11.67 -4.71 16.87
CA LEU A 127 10.85 -5.62 16.05
C LEU A 127 9.53 -5.98 16.75
N GLU A 128 9.64 -6.38 18.02
CA GLU A 128 8.52 -6.81 18.84
C GLU A 128 7.52 -5.68 19.10
N GLU A 129 8.01 -4.49 19.45
CA GLU A 129 7.16 -3.31 19.67
C GLU A 129 6.46 -2.87 18.37
N SER A 130 7.16 -2.92 17.23
CA SER A 130 6.57 -2.61 15.93
C SER A 130 5.41 -3.57 15.61
N ALA A 131 5.66 -4.88 15.72
CA ALA A 131 4.65 -5.89 15.46
C ALA A 131 3.46 -5.78 16.43
N GLN A 132 3.73 -5.49 17.70
CA GLN A 132 2.70 -5.30 18.72
C GLN A 132 1.83 -4.07 18.43
N ARG A 133 2.40 -2.94 18.02
CA ARG A 133 1.62 -1.74 17.65
C ARG A 133 0.65 -2.02 16.52
N ILE A 134 1.10 -2.72 15.47
CA ILE A 134 0.27 -3.12 14.33
C ILE A 134 -0.86 -4.06 14.79
N ALA A 135 -0.54 -5.08 15.59
CA ALA A 135 -1.52 -6.04 16.09
C ALA A 135 -2.57 -5.40 17.03
N THR A 136 -2.14 -4.50 17.92
CA THR A 136 -3.04 -3.74 18.79
C THR A 136 -3.98 -2.85 17.96
N ALA A 137 -3.45 -2.13 16.98
CA ALA A 137 -4.27 -1.29 16.09
C ALA A 137 -5.31 -2.12 15.32
N ALA A 138 -4.94 -3.31 14.84
CA ALA A 138 -5.87 -4.22 14.18
C ALA A 138 -6.97 -4.75 15.12
N ALA A 139 -6.66 -5.01 16.38
CA ALA A 139 -7.64 -5.47 17.38
C ALA A 139 -8.74 -4.43 17.66
N GLU A 140 -8.48 -3.15 17.40
CA GLU A 140 -9.48 -2.09 17.54
C GLU A 140 -10.43 -1.97 16.34
N VAL A 141 -10.18 -2.66 15.22
CA VAL A 141 -11.03 -2.59 14.03
C VAL A 141 -12.34 -3.34 14.29
N PRO A 142 -13.51 -2.68 14.17
CA PRO A 142 -14.81 -3.33 14.37
C PRO A 142 -15.01 -4.54 13.45
N ALA A 143 -15.67 -5.57 13.96
CA ALA A 143 -15.87 -6.85 13.25
C ALA A 143 -16.72 -6.72 11.96
N ASP A 144 -17.55 -5.68 11.88
CA ASP A 144 -18.42 -5.36 10.75
C ASP A 144 -17.74 -4.50 9.67
N GLN A 145 -16.52 -4.01 9.91
CA GLN A 145 -15.70 -3.28 8.93
C GLN A 145 -14.65 -4.20 8.30
N PRO A 146 -14.22 -3.97 7.05
CA PRO A 146 -13.03 -4.63 6.50
C PRO A 146 -11.78 -4.44 7.37
N LEU A 147 -10.98 -5.49 7.53
CA LEU A 147 -9.65 -5.40 8.14
C LEU A 147 -8.59 -5.23 7.06
N VAL A 148 -8.27 -3.96 6.77
CA VAL A 148 -7.23 -3.57 5.81
C VAL A 148 -5.95 -3.16 6.52
N VAL A 149 -4.85 -3.84 6.20
CA VAL A 149 -3.50 -3.50 6.68
C VAL A 149 -2.73 -2.85 5.54
N MET A 150 -2.10 -1.71 5.79
CA MET A 150 -1.33 -0.95 4.81
C MET A 150 0.10 -0.71 5.28
N ALA A 151 1.09 -1.06 4.47
CA ALA A 151 2.51 -0.81 4.73
C ALA A 151 3.20 -0.38 3.44
N HIS A 152 4.37 0.26 3.51
CA HIS A 152 5.10 0.52 2.26
C HIS A 152 5.79 -0.74 1.71
N CYS A 153 6.42 -1.55 2.56
CA CYS A 153 6.96 -2.86 2.17
C CYS A 153 6.00 -3.98 2.57
N GLY A 154 5.89 -5.01 1.74
CA GLY A 154 5.11 -6.21 2.07
C GLY A 154 5.80 -7.07 3.14
N PRO A 155 5.11 -8.08 3.70
CA PRO A 155 5.67 -8.91 4.77
C PRO A 155 6.73 -9.90 4.26
N THR A 156 7.69 -10.24 5.12
CA THR A 156 8.57 -11.40 4.88
C THR A 156 7.73 -12.69 4.72
N GLY A 157 8.21 -13.61 3.89
CA GLY A 157 7.54 -14.86 3.53
C GLY A 157 6.98 -14.85 2.10
N LEU A 158 7.04 -13.71 1.41
CA LEU A 158 6.51 -13.51 0.05
C LEU A 158 7.61 -13.22 -0.99
N GLY A 159 8.87 -13.52 -0.68
CA GLY A 159 10.02 -13.18 -1.52
C GLY A 159 10.93 -14.35 -1.91
N SER A 160 10.38 -15.52 -2.24
CA SER A 160 11.17 -16.72 -2.62
C SER A 160 12.03 -16.52 -3.86
N ASP A 161 11.54 -15.76 -4.84
CA ASP A 161 12.13 -15.55 -6.15
C ASP A 161 12.10 -14.07 -6.54
N PRO A 162 12.90 -13.59 -7.50
CA PRO A 162 12.88 -12.19 -7.94
C PRO A 162 11.48 -11.68 -8.34
N ALA A 163 10.67 -12.56 -8.93
CA ALA A 163 9.33 -12.25 -9.39
C ALA A 163 8.26 -12.38 -8.29
N SER A 164 8.59 -12.87 -7.09
CA SER A 164 7.63 -12.95 -5.98
C SER A 164 7.24 -11.57 -5.47
N PRO A 165 6.08 -11.39 -4.80
CA PRO A 165 5.60 -10.07 -4.37
C PRO A 165 6.61 -9.24 -3.58
N CYS A 166 7.43 -9.89 -2.73
CA CYS A 166 8.47 -9.26 -1.92
C CYS A 166 9.90 -9.70 -2.30
N GLY A 167 10.13 -10.24 -3.50
CA GLY A 167 11.42 -10.79 -3.89
C GLY A 167 12.42 -9.78 -4.45
N ARG A 168 13.63 -9.71 -3.90
CA ARG A 168 14.68 -8.81 -4.41
C ARG A 168 15.17 -9.23 -5.80
N ASP A 169 15.16 -8.29 -6.73
CA ASP A 169 15.50 -8.50 -8.15
C ASP A 169 16.71 -7.66 -8.64
N TRP A 170 17.24 -6.74 -7.83
CA TRP A 170 18.41 -5.92 -8.20
C TRP A 170 19.77 -6.52 -7.82
N LYS A 171 19.81 -7.65 -7.11
CA LYS A 171 21.05 -8.30 -6.68
C LYS A 171 20.86 -9.82 -6.53
N ILE A 172 21.85 -10.59 -7.00
CA ILE A 172 21.93 -12.05 -6.91
C ILE A 172 22.68 -12.45 -5.61
N PRO A 173 22.24 -13.49 -4.88
CA PRO A 173 21.00 -14.25 -5.10
C PRO A 173 19.75 -13.41 -4.76
N ALA A 174 18.62 -13.83 -5.32
CA ALA A 174 17.31 -13.36 -4.88
C ALA A 174 17.17 -13.60 -3.37
N LEU A 175 16.51 -12.68 -2.69
CA LEU A 175 16.25 -12.78 -1.26
C LEU A 175 14.87 -12.22 -0.97
N ASP A 176 14.27 -12.74 0.09
CA ASP A 176 13.07 -12.13 0.64
C ASP A 176 13.39 -10.72 1.15
N TRP A 177 12.68 -9.74 0.62
CA TRP A 177 12.84 -8.34 0.91
C TRP A 177 11.65 -7.75 1.67
N GLY A 178 10.79 -8.59 2.25
CA GLY A 178 9.67 -8.14 3.06
C GLY A 178 10.06 -7.71 4.48
N ASP A 179 9.10 -7.09 5.16
CA ASP A 179 9.16 -6.61 6.54
C ASP A 179 8.86 -7.75 7.54
N GLN A 180 9.79 -7.97 8.46
CA GLN A 180 9.69 -9.04 9.46
C GLN A 180 8.64 -8.72 10.54
N ASP A 181 8.55 -7.46 10.96
CA ASP A 181 7.54 -6.97 11.91
C ASP A 181 6.13 -7.07 11.35
N LEU A 182 5.95 -6.78 10.06
CA LEU A 182 4.65 -6.92 9.41
C LEU A 182 4.21 -8.39 9.34
N ALA A 183 5.11 -9.30 8.95
CA ALA A 183 4.83 -10.74 8.95
C ALA A 183 4.43 -11.24 10.35
N LEU A 184 5.18 -10.84 11.38
CA LEU A 184 4.91 -11.18 12.77
C LEU A 184 3.56 -10.61 13.26
N ALA A 185 3.24 -9.37 12.89
CA ALA A 185 1.96 -8.75 13.22
C ALA A 185 0.79 -9.49 12.55
N ILE A 186 0.90 -9.82 11.27
CA ILE A 186 -0.14 -10.55 10.53
C ILE A 186 -0.39 -11.92 11.16
N ASP A 187 0.65 -12.65 11.58
CA ASP A 187 0.44 -13.93 12.28
C ASP A 187 -0.31 -13.76 13.60
N ARG A 188 0.01 -12.72 14.38
CA ARG A 188 -0.69 -12.42 15.64
C ARG A 188 -2.15 -12.05 15.41
N ILE A 189 -2.40 -11.19 14.43
CA ILE A 189 -3.73 -10.72 14.06
C ILE A 189 -4.60 -11.92 13.66
N ALA A 190 -4.07 -12.79 12.80
CA ALA A 190 -4.77 -13.96 12.28
C ALA A 190 -5.14 -15.02 13.33
N ARG A 191 -4.64 -14.93 14.58
CA ARG A 191 -5.11 -15.77 15.69
C ARG A 191 -6.51 -15.40 16.17
N HIS A 192 -6.94 -14.18 15.87
CA HIS A 192 -8.23 -13.63 16.28
C HIS A 192 -9.13 -13.31 15.09
N ARG A 193 -8.53 -12.75 14.03
CA ARG A 193 -9.23 -12.35 12.81
C ARG A 193 -8.27 -12.34 11.63
N VAL A 194 -8.58 -13.06 10.56
CA VAL A 194 -7.77 -13.03 9.33
C VAL A 194 -7.92 -11.65 8.66
N PRO A 195 -6.82 -10.95 8.30
CA PRO A 195 -6.92 -9.72 7.52
C PRO A 195 -7.58 -9.96 6.16
N ASP A 196 -8.48 -9.08 5.76
CA ASP A 196 -9.16 -9.19 4.47
C ASP A 196 -8.23 -8.77 3.32
N LEU A 197 -7.44 -7.71 3.54
CA LEU A 197 -6.50 -7.16 2.57
C LEU A 197 -5.23 -6.63 3.27
N VAL A 198 -4.06 -7.02 2.77
CA VAL A 198 -2.76 -6.44 3.07
C VAL A 198 -2.25 -5.75 1.82
N VAL A 199 -2.23 -4.41 1.83
CA VAL A 199 -1.77 -3.59 0.71
C VAL A 199 -0.39 -3.02 0.99
N PHE A 200 0.51 -3.14 0.01
CA PHE A 200 1.88 -2.65 0.09
C PHE A 200 2.44 -2.21 -1.25
N GLY A 201 3.65 -1.68 -1.27
CA GLY A 201 4.36 -1.20 -2.47
C GLY A 201 5.83 -1.64 -2.46
N HIS A 202 6.75 -0.70 -2.71
CA HIS A 202 8.21 -0.83 -2.69
C HIS A 202 8.81 -1.68 -3.83
N MET A 203 8.31 -2.91 -3.94
CA MET A 203 8.83 -3.88 -4.89
C MET A 203 8.14 -3.71 -6.23
N HIS A 204 8.73 -2.90 -7.12
CA HIS A 204 8.08 -2.51 -8.38
C HIS A 204 7.64 -3.72 -9.22
N HIS A 205 6.49 -3.57 -9.90
CA HIS A 205 5.91 -4.59 -10.78
C HIS A 205 6.87 -5.01 -11.90
N GLN A 206 7.47 -4.03 -12.57
CA GLN A 206 8.46 -4.30 -13.60
C GLN A 206 9.79 -4.66 -12.95
N LEU A 207 10.29 -5.87 -13.22
CA LEU A 207 11.56 -6.31 -12.70
C LEU A 207 12.72 -5.50 -13.30
N LYS A 208 13.75 -5.28 -12.49
CA LYS A 208 14.97 -4.57 -12.92
C LYS A 208 15.54 -5.21 -14.17
N ARG A 209 16.12 -4.35 -15.02
CA ARG A 209 16.72 -4.74 -16.32
C ARG A 209 15.74 -5.42 -17.28
N GLY A 210 14.42 -5.21 -17.10
CA GLY A 210 13.40 -5.75 -18.00
C GLY A 210 13.26 -7.27 -17.92
N SER A 211 13.63 -7.88 -16.79
CA SER A 211 13.67 -9.34 -16.62
C SER A 211 12.29 -9.98 -16.38
N GLY A 212 11.20 -9.25 -16.61
CA GLY A 212 9.83 -9.75 -16.50
C GLY A 212 8.94 -8.90 -15.60
N LEU A 213 7.81 -9.49 -15.19
CA LEU A 213 6.83 -8.91 -14.29
C LEU A 213 6.80 -9.68 -12.97
N ARG A 214 6.61 -8.94 -11.89
CA ARG A 214 6.41 -9.44 -10.54
C ARG A 214 4.96 -9.90 -10.38
N GLN A 215 4.76 -11.01 -9.67
CA GLN A 215 3.46 -11.35 -9.12
C GLN A 215 3.06 -10.27 -8.10
N SER A 216 2.04 -9.48 -8.43
CA SER A 216 1.58 -8.36 -7.59
C SER A 216 0.32 -8.69 -6.78
N LEU A 217 -0.36 -9.78 -7.13
CA LEU A 217 -1.59 -10.25 -6.50
C LEU A 217 -1.39 -11.68 -5.99
N LEU A 218 -1.63 -11.91 -4.71
CA LEU A 218 -1.50 -13.22 -4.08
C LEU A 218 -2.55 -13.39 -2.98
N ARG A 219 -3.12 -14.58 -2.84
CA ARG A 219 -3.97 -14.96 -1.70
C ARG A 219 -3.32 -16.11 -0.95
N ASP A 220 -3.18 -15.97 0.37
CA ASP A 220 -2.65 -17.06 1.20
C ASP A 220 -3.72 -18.13 1.50
N ARG A 221 -3.28 -19.21 2.17
CA ARG A 221 -4.16 -20.31 2.57
C ARG A 221 -5.17 -19.95 3.67
N ARG A 222 -4.92 -18.89 4.44
CA ARG A 222 -5.85 -18.37 5.46
C ARG A 222 -6.95 -17.51 4.81
N GLY A 223 -6.75 -17.10 3.56
CA GLY A 223 -7.68 -16.27 2.77
C GLY A 223 -7.25 -14.81 2.66
N THR A 224 -6.14 -14.40 3.28
CA THR A 224 -5.63 -13.02 3.22
C THR A 224 -5.23 -12.67 1.79
N ALA A 225 -5.76 -11.58 1.25
CA ALA A 225 -5.30 -11.04 -0.03
C ALA A 225 -4.11 -10.09 0.19
N TYR A 226 -3.05 -10.28 -0.60
CA TYR A 226 -1.85 -9.46 -0.63
C TYR A 226 -1.80 -8.72 -1.97
N LEU A 227 -1.83 -7.40 -1.89
CA LEU A 227 -1.77 -6.49 -3.04
C LEU A 227 -0.48 -5.68 -2.99
N ASN A 228 0.41 -5.92 -3.93
CA ASN A 228 1.50 -5.01 -4.24
C ASN A 228 1.02 -3.95 -5.24
N ALA A 229 0.92 -2.70 -4.82
CA ALA A 229 0.46 -1.56 -5.60
C ALA A 229 1.59 -0.76 -6.29
N ALA A 230 2.84 -1.25 -6.27
CA ALA A 230 4.03 -0.59 -6.83
C ALA A 230 4.12 -0.68 -8.37
N CYS A 231 3.12 -0.19 -9.09
CA CYS A 231 3.17 -0.12 -10.55
C CYS A 231 4.07 1.04 -10.97
N VAL A 232 5.29 0.77 -11.41
CA VAL A 232 6.24 1.81 -11.84
C VAL A 232 6.82 1.45 -13.20
N PRO A 233 6.62 2.29 -14.24
CA PRO A 233 5.89 3.55 -14.23
C PRO A 233 4.36 3.35 -14.10
N ARG A 234 3.68 4.21 -13.33
CA ARG A 234 2.21 4.19 -13.15
C ARG A 234 1.42 4.96 -14.21
N SER A 235 2.11 5.55 -15.17
CA SER A 235 1.50 6.22 -16.31
C SER A 235 2.15 5.73 -17.59
N GLY A 236 1.34 5.53 -18.61
CA GLY A 236 1.79 5.05 -19.92
C GLY A 236 1.01 5.69 -21.05
N ARG A 237 1.17 5.14 -22.25
CA ARG A 237 0.34 5.49 -23.40
C ARG A 237 -0.20 4.24 -24.07
N ASP A 238 -1.44 4.32 -24.57
CA ASP A 238 -2.02 3.25 -25.39
C ASP A 238 -1.51 3.31 -26.84
N THR A 239 -1.98 2.40 -27.68
CA THR A 239 -1.65 2.32 -29.12
C THR A 239 -2.08 3.57 -29.90
N GLY A 240 -3.08 4.30 -29.40
CA GLY A 240 -3.54 5.57 -29.95
C GLY A 240 -2.80 6.80 -29.38
N ASN A 241 -1.71 6.58 -28.64
CA ASN A 241 -0.92 7.62 -27.98
C ASN A 241 -1.71 8.41 -26.91
N LYS A 242 -2.81 7.88 -26.39
CA LYS A 242 -3.58 8.49 -25.30
C LYS A 242 -2.96 8.13 -23.95
N LEU A 243 -3.03 9.07 -22.99
CA LEU A 243 -2.52 8.87 -21.64
C LEU A 243 -3.29 7.75 -20.93
N LEU A 244 -2.55 6.85 -20.29
CA LEU A 244 -3.08 5.85 -19.37
C LEU A 244 -2.53 6.08 -17.97
N LEU A 245 -3.38 5.89 -16.96
CA LEU A 245 -3.07 6.02 -15.54
C LEU A 245 -3.46 4.74 -14.81
N HIS A 246 -2.55 4.22 -13.99
CA HIS A 246 -2.76 3.02 -13.19
C HIS A 246 -3.35 3.34 -11.81
N LEU A 247 -4.34 2.56 -11.39
CA LEU A 247 -4.76 2.45 -10.01
C LEU A 247 -4.94 0.96 -9.69
N SER A 248 -4.48 0.53 -8.51
CA SER A 248 -5.01 -0.72 -7.95
C SER A 248 -6.38 -0.44 -7.34
N TRP A 249 -7.26 -1.43 -7.35
CA TRP A 249 -8.66 -1.25 -7.01
C TRP A 249 -9.14 -2.40 -6.13
N ALA A 250 -9.81 -2.06 -5.03
CA ALA A 250 -10.43 -3.03 -4.14
C ALA A 250 -11.90 -2.67 -3.90
N GLU A 251 -12.79 -3.67 -3.88
CA GLU A 251 -14.20 -3.48 -3.53
C GLU A 251 -14.59 -4.41 -2.39
N PHE A 252 -15.42 -3.90 -1.48
CA PHE A 252 -15.94 -4.64 -0.34
C PHE A 252 -17.46 -4.54 -0.24
N GLU A 253 -18.09 -5.64 0.15
CA GLU A 253 -19.49 -5.69 0.60
C GLU A 253 -19.51 -6.03 2.10
N GLY A 254 -19.80 -5.02 2.93
CA GLY A 254 -19.54 -5.13 4.38
C GLY A 254 -18.05 -5.41 4.63
N PRO A 255 -17.67 -6.43 5.41
CA PRO A 255 -16.27 -6.80 5.62
C PRO A 255 -15.67 -7.65 4.48
N ALA A 256 -16.49 -8.19 3.57
CA ALA A 256 -16.02 -9.16 2.58
C ALA A 256 -15.36 -8.47 1.37
N LEU A 257 -14.12 -8.82 1.06
CA LEU A 257 -13.42 -8.39 -0.16
C LEU A 257 -14.01 -9.13 -1.38
N THR A 258 -14.76 -8.42 -2.22
CA THR A 258 -15.46 -8.98 -3.39
C THR A 258 -14.67 -8.82 -4.68
N HIS A 259 -13.81 -7.80 -4.76
CA HIS A 259 -13.04 -7.47 -5.95
C HIS A 259 -11.64 -6.96 -5.60
N LEU A 260 -10.63 -7.39 -6.36
CA LEU A 260 -9.28 -6.86 -6.27
C LEU A 260 -8.61 -6.91 -7.64
N SER A 261 -8.21 -5.77 -8.18
CA SER A 261 -7.56 -5.71 -9.50
C SER A 261 -6.53 -4.59 -9.64
N HIS A 262 -5.70 -4.71 -10.67
CA HIS A 262 -4.98 -3.57 -11.26
C HIS A 262 -5.77 -3.05 -12.45
N ARG A 263 -5.94 -1.73 -12.54
CA ARG A 263 -6.73 -1.10 -13.59
C ARG A 263 -5.95 0.04 -14.24
N TRP A 264 -6.05 0.12 -15.57
CA TRP A 264 -5.53 1.23 -16.37
C TRP A 264 -6.67 2.02 -16.96
N TYR A 265 -6.65 3.32 -16.73
CA TYR A 265 -7.71 4.23 -17.14
C TYR A 265 -7.18 5.34 -18.04
N GLN A 266 -8.04 5.87 -18.91
CA GLN A 266 -7.87 7.22 -19.45
C GLN A 266 -8.35 8.27 -18.43
N PRO A 267 -7.86 9.53 -18.48
CA PRO A 267 -8.23 10.56 -17.49
C PRO A 267 -9.72 10.93 -17.44
N ASP A 268 -10.51 10.54 -18.44
CA ASP A 268 -11.96 10.69 -18.46
C ASP A 268 -12.72 9.58 -17.70
N GLY A 269 -12.01 8.61 -17.15
CA GLY A 269 -12.57 7.49 -16.39
C GLY A 269 -12.80 6.23 -17.22
N GLN A 270 -12.49 6.21 -18.52
CA GLN A 270 -12.63 5.01 -19.33
C GLN A 270 -11.62 3.93 -18.87
N LEU A 271 -12.12 2.75 -18.49
CA LEU A 271 -11.30 1.58 -18.18
C LEU A 271 -10.78 0.95 -19.47
N MET A 272 -9.45 0.86 -19.60
CA MET A 272 -8.77 0.35 -20.78
C MET A 272 -8.21 -1.06 -20.58
N HIS A 273 -7.76 -1.39 -19.37
CA HIS A 273 -7.28 -2.72 -19.02
C HIS A 273 -7.55 -3.02 -17.55
N GLU A 274 -7.85 -4.28 -17.25
CA GLU A 274 -8.04 -4.80 -15.90
C GLU A 274 -7.34 -6.16 -15.76
N GLU A 275 -6.57 -6.32 -14.68
CA GLU A 275 -5.97 -7.57 -14.23
C GLU A 275 -6.55 -7.91 -12.85
N LEU A 276 -7.31 -9.00 -12.76
CA LEU A 276 -8.08 -9.38 -11.58
C LEU A 276 -7.36 -10.44 -10.72
N LEU A 277 -7.40 -10.30 -9.40
CA LEU A 277 -7.05 -11.40 -8.49
C LEU A 277 -8.12 -12.50 -8.63
N PRO A 278 -7.74 -13.75 -8.97
CA PRO A 278 -8.70 -14.84 -9.08
C PRO A 278 -9.50 -15.02 -7.78
N GLN A 279 -10.83 -15.18 -7.91
CA GLN A 279 -11.66 -15.59 -6.78
C GLN A 279 -11.27 -17.02 -6.37
N GLN A 280 -11.33 -17.31 -5.08
CA GLN A 280 -11.19 -18.69 -4.61
C GLN A 280 -12.37 -19.49 -5.17
N GLU A 281 -12.12 -20.46 -6.03
CA GLU A 281 -13.12 -21.49 -6.29
C GLU A 281 -13.37 -22.22 -4.96
N PRO A 282 -14.64 -22.43 -4.55
CA PRO A 282 -14.91 -23.33 -3.45
C PRO A 282 -14.31 -24.68 -3.82
N LEU A 283 -13.37 -25.18 -3.01
CA LEU A 283 -12.80 -26.51 -3.17
C LEU A 283 -13.97 -27.49 -3.29
N ALA A 284 -14.17 -28.04 -4.48
CA ALA A 284 -15.12 -29.13 -4.67
C ALA A 284 -14.62 -30.30 -3.83
N CYS A 285 -15.34 -30.62 -2.75
CA CYS A 285 -15.16 -31.86 -2.01
C CYS A 285 -15.61 -33.06 -2.85
#